data_AF-A0A7V9VMX2-F1
#
_entry.id   AF-A0A7V9VMX2-F1
#
_cell.length_a   1.000
_cell.length_b   1.000
_cell.length_c   1.000
_cell.angle_alpha   90.00
_cell.angle_beta   90.00
_cell.angle_gamma   90.00
#
_symmetry.space_group_name_H-M   'P 1'
#
loop_
_entity.id
_entity.type
_entity.pdbx_description
1 polymer ?
#
loop_
_entity_poly.entity_id
_entity_poly.type
_entity_poly.pdbx_seq_one_letter_code
_entity_poly.pdbx_strand_id
1 'polypeptide(L)'
;MARVLVVGCGCRGRELATRLLAQGYAVRGTTRDPARVEQIEATGAEAVIANPDRLATIAVALEGVTVLCWLMGSAVGEPEAIDALHGPRLESLLGALVDTPVRGFVYEASGTVEAGALERGRALVEGAHRAHRMPVAFLEAPPADRETWLVEAIAGVENVLS
;
A
#
# COMPACT_ATOMS: atom_id res chain seq x y z
N MET A 1 0.27 -12.28 15.25
CA MET A 1 0.90 -10.99 14.92
C MET A 1 0.56 -10.66 13.48
N ALA A 2 -0.08 -9.53 13.21
CA ALA A 2 -0.44 -9.15 11.83
C ALA A 2 0.79 -8.65 11.08
N ARG A 3 0.89 -8.98 9.79
CA ARG A 3 1.95 -8.50 8.89
C ARG A 3 1.37 -7.49 7.90
N VAL A 4 2.03 -6.36 7.77
CA VAL A 4 1.67 -5.27 6.84
C VAL A 4 2.62 -5.28 5.66
N LEU A 5 2.09 -5.37 4.44
CA LEU A 5 2.84 -5.16 3.20
C LEU A 5 2.69 -3.70 2.76
N VAL A 6 3.80 -2.97 2.68
CA VAL A 6 3.84 -1.59 2.21
C VAL A 6 4.27 -1.56 0.75
N VAL A 7 3.31 -1.38 -0.16
CA VAL A 7 3.56 -1.12 -1.58
C VAL A 7 3.89 0.36 -1.75
N GLY A 8 5.12 0.67 -2.20
CA GLY A 8 5.64 2.03 -2.21
C GLY A 8 6.42 2.41 -0.95
N CYS A 9 7.32 1.54 -0.49
CA CYS A 9 8.12 1.77 0.72
C CYS A 9 9.30 2.75 0.49
N GLY A 10 8.98 3.95 -0.02
CA GLY A 10 9.91 5.08 -0.09
C GLY A 10 10.12 5.75 1.27
N CYS A 11 10.52 7.01 1.30
CA CYS A 11 10.79 7.73 2.56
C CYS A 11 9.62 7.66 3.57
N ARG A 12 8.38 7.93 3.12
CA ARG A 12 7.19 7.86 3.96
C ARG A 12 6.83 6.44 4.37
N GLY A 13 6.90 5.48 3.44
CA GLY A 13 6.61 4.08 3.72
C GLY A 13 7.58 3.48 4.75
N ARG A 14 8.85 3.91 4.75
CA ARG A 14 9.83 3.53 5.78
C ARG A 14 9.52 4.13 7.16
N GLU A 15 9.07 5.38 7.19
CA GLU A 15 8.64 6.00 8.44
C GLU A 15 7.41 5.27 9.02
N LEU A 16 6.43 4.94 8.17
CA LEU A 16 5.31 4.08 8.53
C LEU A 16 5.79 2.71 9.04
N ALA A 17 6.75 2.09 8.35
CA ALA A 17 7.32 0.80 8.76
C ALA A 17 7.91 0.85 10.17
N THR A 18 8.74 1.85 10.47
CA THR A 18 9.31 2.06 11.82
C THR A 18 8.22 2.16 12.88
N ARG A 19 7.16 2.92 12.61
CA ARG A 19 6.06 3.13 13.57
C ARG A 19 5.24 1.87 13.79
N LEU A 20 4.91 1.14 12.73
CA LEU A 20 4.17 -0.13 12.83
C LEU A 20 5.00 -1.20 13.55
N LEU A 21 6.30 -1.29 13.28
CA LEU A 21 7.20 -2.19 14.01
C LEU A 21 7.22 -1.87 15.51
N ALA A 22 7.26 -0.59 15.89
CA ALA A 22 7.21 -0.16 17.28
C ALA A 22 5.87 -0.51 17.99
N GLN A 23 4.79 -0.69 17.22
CA GLN A 23 3.49 -1.16 17.71
C GLN A 23 3.35 -2.70 17.71
N GLY A 24 4.38 -3.43 17.30
CA GLY A 24 4.40 -4.90 17.31
C GLY A 24 3.87 -5.57 16.04
N TYR A 25 3.67 -4.83 14.95
CA TYR A 25 3.39 -5.41 13.64
C TYR A 25 4.66 -5.98 13.00
N ALA A 26 4.53 -7.01 12.16
CA ALA A 26 5.58 -7.30 11.17
C ALA A 26 5.37 -6.40 9.96
N VAL A 27 6.45 -5.90 9.37
CA VAL A 27 6.36 -5.07 8.17
C VAL A 27 7.23 -5.63 7.07
N ARG A 28 6.64 -5.74 5.88
CA ARG A 28 7.33 -6.03 4.63
C ARG A 28 7.24 -4.79 3.73
N GLY A 29 8.36 -4.19 3.38
CA GLY A 29 8.44 -3.01 2.53
C GLY A 29 8.87 -3.38 1.11
N THR A 30 8.22 -2.84 0.09
CA THR A 30 8.59 -3.09 -1.31
C THR A 30 9.41 -1.96 -1.91
N THR A 31 10.34 -2.32 -2.80
CA THR A 31 11.06 -1.37 -3.67
C THR A 31 11.30 -1.99 -5.05
N ARG A 32 11.34 -1.15 -6.09
CA ARG A 32 11.80 -1.55 -7.43
C ARG A 32 13.32 -1.54 -7.56
N ASP A 33 13.97 -0.79 -6.68
CA ASP A 33 15.38 -0.45 -6.73
C ASP A 33 16.15 -1.26 -5.67
N PRO A 34 17.02 -2.20 -6.08
CA PRO A 34 17.85 -2.99 -5.17
C PRO A 34 18.73 -2.14 -4.26
N ALA A 35 19.15 -0.95 -4.68
CA ALA A 35 19.97 -0.06 -3.85
C ALA A 35 19.22 0.50 -2.63
N ARG A 36 17.89 0.33 -2.57
CA ARG A 36 17.05 0.78 -1.44
C ARG A 36 16.72 -0.33 -0.44
N VAL A 37 17.17 -1.56 -0.67
CA VAL A 37 16.94 -2.70 0.23
C VAL A 37 17.46 -2.39 1.62
N GLU A 38 18.74 -2.02 1.74
CA GLU A 38 19.36 -1.72 3.03
C GLU A 38 18.64 -0.59 3.78
N GLN A 39 18.08 0.39 3.06
CA GLN A 39 17.32 1.48 3.69
C GLN A 39 16.01 1.00 4.30
N ILE A 40 15.35 0.02 3.68
CA ILE A 40 14.13 -0.59 4.22
C ILE A 40 14.50 -1.50 5.40
N GLU A 41 15.54 -2.32 5.26
CA GLU A 41 15.98 -3.22 6.32
C GLU A 41 16.49 -2.47 7.55
N ALA A 42 17.09 -1.29 7.38
CA ALA A 42 17.50 -0.42 8.48
C ALA A 42 16.35 0.05 9.38
N THR A 43 15.09 -0.03 8.93
CA THR A 43 13.92 0.23 9.79
C THR A 43 13.55 -0.98 10.66
N GLY A 44 14.12 -2.16 10.38
CA GLY A 44 13.70 -3.46 10.92
C GLY A 44 12.64 -4.17 10.08
N ALA A 45 12.24 -3.62 8.93
CA ALA A 45 11.27 -4.25 8.04
C ALA A 45 11.96 -5.26 7.10
N GLU A 46 11.20 -6.26 6.66
CA GLU A 46 11.65 -7.15 5.58
C GLU A 46 11.57 -6.41 4.24
N ALA A 47 12.69 -6.30 3.52
CA ALA A 47 12.69 -5.69 2.19
C ALA A 47 12.38 -6.72 1.10
N VAL A 48 11.50 -6.36 0.17
CA VAL A 48 11.19 -7.19 -1.00
C VAL A 48 11.34 -6.38 -2.28
N ILE A 49 12.09 -6.94 -3.24
CA ILE A 49 12.15 -6.38 -4.59
C ILE A 49 10.84 -6.72 -5.31
N ALA A 50 9.98 -5.72 -5.46
CA ALA A 50 8.71 -5.86 -6.17
C ALA A 50 8.40 -4.61 -6.97
N ASN A 51 7.70 -4.81 -8.08
CA ASN A 51 7.28 -3.75 -8.97
C ASN A 51 5.74 -3.72 -9.07
N PRO A 52 5.07 -2.64 -8.64
CA PRO A 52 3.61 -2.53 -8.78
C PRO A 52 3.14 -2.49 -10.24
N ASP A 53 4.02 -2.18 -11.20
CA ASP A 53 3.74 -2.34 -12.64
C ASP A 53 3.70 -3.82 -13.09
N ARG A 54 4.22 -4.75 -12.25
CA ARG A 54 4.30 -6.20 -12.49
C ARG A 54 3.72 -6.95 -11.30
N LEU A 55 2.39 -7.06 -11.25
CA LEU A 55 1.65 -7.61 -10.09
C LEU A 55 2.10 -9.00 -9.63
N ALA A 56 2.61 -9.85 -10.53
CA ALA A 56 3.19 -11.15 -10.14
C ALA A 56 4.31 -11.01 -9.09
N THR A 57 5.08 -9.92 -9.12
CA THR A 57 6.12 -9.64 -8.11
C THR A 57 5.53 -9.21 -6.77
N ILE A 58 4.35 -8.59 -6.75
CA ILE A 58 3.61 -8.26 -5.54
C ILE A 58 2.96 -9.52 -4.96
N ALA A 59 2.41 -10.40 -5.81
CA ALA A 59 1.76 -11.63 -5.39
C ALA A 59 2.69 -12.53 -4.55
N VAL A 60 3.96 -12.65 -4.95
CA VAL A 60 4.98 -13.37 -4.16
C VAL A 60 5.17 -12.75 -2.76
N ALA A 61 5.04 -11.43 -2.65
CA ALA A 61 5.19 -10.70 -1.38
C ALA A 61 3.95 -10.81 -0.46
N LEU A 62 2.85 -11.43 -0.89
CA LEU A 62 1.62 -11.56 -0.11
C LEU A 62 1.64 -12.72 0.90
N GLU A 63 2.64 -13.60 0.83
CA GLU A 63 2.73 -14.74 1.74
C GLU A 63 2.74 -14.26 3.21
N GLY A 64 1.74 -14.73 3.97
CA GLY A 64 1.57 -14.40 5.39
C GLY A 64 1.25 -12.92 5.66
N VAL A 65 0.81 -12.14 4.67
CA VAL A 65 0.38 -10.74 4.82
C VAL A 65 -1.07 -10.67 5.30
N THR A 66 -1.34 -9.78 6.26
CA THR A 66 -2.69 -9.52 6.79
C THR A 66 -3.26 -8.21 6.27
N VAL A 67 -2.43 -7.17 6.10
CA VAL A 67 -2.85 -5.86 5.57
C VAL A 67 -1.94 -5.46 4.42
N LEU A 68 -2.53 -4.96 3.34
CA LEU A 68 -1.79 -4.38 2.21
C LEU A 68 -2.03 -2.88 2.15
N CYS A 69 -0.95 -2.09 2.17
CA CYS A 69 -0.99 -0.65 1.97
C CYS A 69 -0.53 -0.30 0.55
N TRP A 70 -1.42 0.22 -0.29
CA TRP A 70 -1.14 0.66 -1.65
C TRP A 70 -0.85 2.16 -1.67
N LEU A 71 0.42 2.54 -1.45
CA LEU A 71 0.85 3.93 -1.24
C LEU A 71 1.38 4.57 -2.53
N MET A 72 0.54 4.59 -3.57
CA MET A 72 0.90 5.02 -4.93
C MET A 72 0.40 6.43 -5.31
N GLY A 73 -0.26 7.16 -4.41
CA GLY A 73 -0.87 8.46 -4.69
C GLY A 73 0.13 9.58 -5.04
N SER A 74 1.43 9.35 -4.81
CA SER A 74 2.52 10.21 -5.31
C SER A 74 3.48 9.51 -6.29
N ALA A 75 3.02 8.45 -6.96
CA ALA A 75 3.86 7.72 -7.93
C ALA A 75 4.25 8.62 -9.10
N VAL A 76 5.47 8.41 -9.62
CA VAL A 76 6.03 9.16 -10.76
C VAL A 76 6.45 8.19 -11.87
N GLY A 77 6.24 8.59 -13.12
CA GLY A 77 6.50 7.78 -14.30
C GLY A 77 5.65 8.22 -15.48
N GLU A 78 5.59 7.36 -16.51
CA GLU A 78 4.75 7.59 -17.68
C GLU A 78 3.26 7.69 -17.28
N PRO A 79 2.49 8.66 -17.81
CA PRO A 79 1.10 8.90 -17.41
C PRO A 79 0.22 7.65 -17.49
N GLU A 80 0.38 6.84 -18.54
CA GLU A 80 -0.39 5.61 -18.75
C GLU A 80 -0.02 4.52 -17.71
N ALA A 81 1.24 4.46 -17.29
CA ALA A 81 1.66 3.55 -16.22
C ALA A 81 1.10 3.99 -14.86
N ILE A 82 1.09 5.30 -14.59
CA ILE A 82 0.49 5.86 -13.36
C ILE A 82 -1.02 5.63 -13.34
N ASP A 83 -1.72 5.89 -14.45
CA ASP A 83 -3.15 5.63 -14.56
C ASP A 83 -3.46 4.15 -14.31
N ALA A 84 -2.66 3.24 -14.87
CA ALA A 84 -2.83 1.81 -14.67
C ALA A 84 -2.68 1.38 -13.19
N LEU A 85 -1.87 2.09 -12.37
CA LEU A 85 -1.72 1.82 -10.92
C LEU A 85 -2.98 2.15 -10.11
N HIS A 86 -3.87 2.98 -10.64
CA HIS A 86 -5.15 3.37 -10.02
C HIS A 86 -6.38 2.91 -10.80
N GLY A 87 -6.16 2.11 -11.85
CA GLY A 87 -7.21 1.49 -12.66
C GLY A 87 -7.00 -0.02 -12.78
N PRO A 88 -6.71 -0.55 -13.98
CA PRO A 88 -6.72 -1.99 -14.25
C PRO A 88 -5.76 -2.83 -13.39
N ARG A 89 -4.61 -2.29 -12.97
CA ARG A 89 -3.69 -3.06 -12.09
C ARG A 89 -4.22 -3.13 -10.67
N LEU A 90 -4.79 -2.04 -10.16
CA LEU A 90 -5.42 -2.03 -8.85
C LEU A 90 -6.62 -2.98 -8.83
N GLU A 91 -7.48 -2.93 -9.85
CA GLU A 91 -8.61 -3.84 -9.99
C GLU A 91 -8.17 -5.31 -10.00
N SER A 92 -7.16 -5.64 -10.81
CA SER A 92 -6.61 -7.00 -10.88
C SER A 92 -6.02 -7.46 -9.54
N LEU A 93 -5.31 -6.58 -8.83
CA LEU A 93 -4.77 -6.88 -7.51
C LEU A 93 -5.90 -7.15 -6.52
N LEU A 94 -6.91 -6.27 -6.44
CA LEU A 94 -8.05 -6.41 -5.53
C LEU A 94 -8.78 -7.74 -5.75
N GLY A 95 -8.98 -8.14 -7.01
CA GLY A 95 -9.54 -9.46 -7.33
C GLY A 95 -8.66 -10.62 -6.86
N ALA A 96 -7.34 -10.50 -7.03
CA ALA A 96 -6.39 -11.52 -6.59
C ALA A 96 -6.31 -11.65 -5.05
N LEU A 97 -6.59 -10.59 -4.29
CA LEU A 97 -6.53 -10.62 -2.82
C LEU A 97 -7.57 -11.55 -2.18
N VAL A 98 -8.68 -11.85 -2.88
CA VAL A 98 -9.77 -12.71 -2.38
C VAL A 98 -9.26 -14.10 -1.98
N ASP A 99 -8.30 -14.64 -2.72
CA ASP A 99 -7.73 -15.97 -2.49
C ASP A 99 -6.46 -15.93 -1.62
N THR A 100 -6.25 -14.84 -0.87
CA THR A 100 -5.04 -14.61 -0.07
C THR A 100 -5.37 -14.43 1.41
N PRO A 101 -4.36 -14.47 2.30
CA PRO A 101 -4.57 -14.21 3.73
C PRO A 101 -4.85 -12.72 4.04
N VAL A 102 -4.84 -11.83 3.05
CA VAL A 102 -5.05 -10.40 3.27
C VAL A 102 -6.48 -10.15 3.75
N ARG A 103 -6.60 -9.46 4.87
CA ARG A 103 -7.86 -9.15 5.56
C ARG A 103 -8.19 -7.67 5.59
N GLY A 104 -7.27 -6.80 5.18
CA GLY A 104 -7.48 -5.36 5.14
C GLY A 104 -6.67 -4.69 4.04
N PHE A 105 -7.20 -3.61 3.48
CA PHE A 105 -6.55 -2.85 2.42
C PHE A 105 -6.54 -1.36 2.74
N VAL A 106 -5.38 -0.72 2.67
CA VAL A 106 -5.23 0.72 2.87
C VAL A 106 -4.82 1.34 1.54
N TYR A 107 -5.56 2.35 1.08
CA TYR A 107 -5.34 3.02 -0.20
C TYR A 107 -4.98 4.48 0.01
N GLU A 108 -3.86 4.93 -0.57
CA GLU A 108 -3.49 6.35 -0.58
C GLU A 108 -4.34 7.10 -1.63
N ALA A 109 -5.40 7.78 -1.17
CA ALA A 109 -6.41 8.45 -2.01
C ALA A 109 -6.07 9.92 -2.32
N SER A 110 -4.91 10.39 -1.85
CA SER A 110 -4.44 11.76 -1.96
C SER A 110 -2.98 11.81 -2.43
N GLY A 111 -2.60 12.85 -3.17
CA GLY A 111 -1.23 13.04 -3.62
C GLY A 111 -1.08 13.83 -4.91
N THR A 112 0.02 13.56 -5.64
CA THR A 112 0.38 14.29 -6.86
C THR A 112 -0.10 13.61 -8.14
N VAL A 113 -0.63 12.39 -8.04
CA VAL A 113 -1.31 11.72 -9.16
C VAL A 113 -2.57 12.51 -9.52
N GLU A 114 -2.96 12.46 -10.80
CA GLU A 114 -4.15 13.14 -11.33
C GLU A 114 -5.40 12.73 -10.54
N ALA A 115 -6.24 13.72 -10.18
CA ALA A 115 -7.38 13.53 -9.28
C ALA A 115 -8.37 12.49 -9.79
N GLY A 116 -8.70 12.51 -11.08
CA GLY A 116 -9.57 11.53 -11.72
C GLY A 116 -9.03 10.10 -11.62
N ALA A 117 -7.71 9.90 -11.71
CA ALA A 117 -7.10 8.58 -11.47
C ALA A 117 -7.27 8.14 -10.01
N LEU A 118 -7.05 9.03 -9.04
CA LEU A 118 -7.25 8.73 -7.61
C LEU A 118 -8.72 8.40 -7.30
N GLU A 119 -9.66 9.15 -7.86
CA GLU A 119 -11.11 8.93 -7.76
C GLU A 119 -11.52 7.58 -8.35
N ARG A 120 -11.01 7.23 -9.54
CA ARG A 120 -11.21 5.90 -10.13
C ARG A 120 -10.70 4.79 -9.22
N GLY A 121 -9.48 4.94 -8.69
CA GLY A 121 -8.91 3.94 -7.79
C GLY A 121 -9.70 3.79 -6.49
N ARG A 122 -10.18 4.89 -5.90
CA ARG A 122 -11.11 4.84 -4.76
C ARG A 122 -12.35 4.03 -5.10
N ALA A 123 -13.00 4.30 -6.23
CA ALA A 123 -14.22 3.61 -6.63
C ALA A 123 -14.01 2.09 -6.77
N LEU A 124 -12.84 1.66 -7.26
CA LEU A 124 -12.46 0.24 -7.33
C LEU A 124 -12.31 -0.38 -5.93
N VAL A 125 -11.60 0.29 -5.01
CA VAL A 125 -11.42 -0.19 -3.63
C VAL A 125 -12.77 -0.28 -2.90
N GLU A 126 -13.64 0.70 -3.05
CA GLU A 126 -15.01 0.64 -2.51
C GLU A 126 -15.82 -0.49 -3.14
N GLY A 127 -15.63 -0.75 -4.44
CA GLY A 127 -16.23 -1.88 -5.14
C GLY A 127 -15.81 -3.21 -4.53
N ALA A 128 -14.51 -3.41 -4.31
CA ALA A 128 -13.97 -4.59 -3.66
C ALA A 128 -14.47 -4.75 -2.20
N HIS A 129 -14.56 -3.65 -1.45
CA HIS A 129 -15.18 -3.65 -0.12
C HIS A 129 -16.62 -4.19 -0.16
N ARG A 130 -17.45 -3.68 -1.08
CA ARG A 130 -18.84 -4.13 -1.23
C ARG A 130 -18.95 -5.58 -1.69
N ALA A 131 -18.13 -5.98 -2.65
CA ALA A 131 -18.20 -7.30 -3.28
C ALA A 131 -17.67 -8.42 -2.36
N HIS A 132 -16.60 -8.16 -1.61
CA HIS A 132 -15.86 -9.19 -0.86
C HIS A 132 -15.86 -8.97 0.65
N ARG A 133 -16.52 -7.89 1.12
CA ARG A 133 -16.53 -7.47 2.53
C ARG A 133 -15.13 -7.29 3.12
N MET A 134 -14.15 -6.97 2.27
CA MET A 134 -12.78 -6.67 2.70
C MET A 134 -12.78 -5.29 3.39
N PRO A 135 -12.40 -5.16 4.67
CA PRO A 135 -12.14 -3.88 5.32
C PRO A 135 -11.19 -3.00 4.51
N VAL A 136 -11.55 -1.73 4.33
CA VAL A 136 -10.73 -0.75 3.60
C VAL A 136 -10.58 0.54 4.39
N ALA A 137 -9.42 1.19 4.26
CA ALA A 137 -9.19 2.55 4.73
C ALA A 137 -8.60 3.41 3.60
N PHE A 138 -8.96 4.69 3.60
CA PHE A 138 -8.50 5.68 2.64
C PHE A 138 -7.62 6.70 3.36
N LEU A 139 -6.46 7.01 2.77
CA LEU A 139 -5.60 8.09 3.26
C LEU A 139 -5.89 9.35 2.44
N GLU A 140 -6.50 10.34 3.09
CA GLU A 140 -6.90 11.63 2.50
C GLU A 140 -5.86 12.72 2.77
N ALA A 141 -5.08 12.57 3.85
CA ALA A 141 -4.05 13.51 4.22
C ALA A 141 -3.05 13.67 3.06
N PRO A 142 -2.73 14.91 2.66
CA PRO A 142 -1.76 15.15 1.61
C PRO A 142 -0.41 14.50 1.96
N PRO A 143 0.18 13.67 1.09
CA PRO A 143 1.46 13.01 1.38
C PRO A 143 2.66 13.98 1.50
N ALA A 144 2.46 15.28 1.24
CA ALA A 144 3.42 16.33 1.55
C ALA A 144 3.39 16.74 3.04
N ASP A 145 2.23 16.62 3.69
CA ASP A 145 2.06 16.81 5.14
C ASP A 145 2.35 15.49 5.86
N ARG A 146 3.64 15.25 6.11
CA ARG A 146 4.13 13.94 6.58
C ARG A 146 3.56 13.52 7.93
N GLU A 147 3.38 14.46 8.85
CA GLU A 147 2.93 14.15 10.21
C GLU A 147 1.48 13.69 10.19
N THR A 148 0.59 14.48 9.56
CA THR A 148 -0.83 14.14 9.41
C THR A 148 -1.01 12.85 8.62
N TRP A 149 -0.27 12.68 7.51
CA TRP A 149 -0.31 11.46 6.70
C TRP A 149 0.13 10.22 7.49
N LEU A 150 1.18 10.33 8.32
CA LEU A 150 1.67 9.20 9.10
C LEU A 150 0.67 8.76 10.17
N VAL A 151 0.05 9.73 10.85
CA VAL A 151 -1.00 9.46 11.84
C VAL A 151 -2.20 8.75 11.18
N GLU A 152 -2.65 9.25 10.03
CA GLU A 152 -3.75 8.65 9.28
C GLU A 152 -3.39 7.25 8.75
N ALA A 153 -2.18 7.04 8.25
CA ALA A 153 -1.72 5.75 7.74
C ALA A 153 -1.69 4.67 8.84
N ILE A 154 -1.22 5.01 10.03
CA ILE A 154 -1.22 4.10 11.19
C ILE A 154 -2.65 3.77 11.58
N ALA A 155 -3.50 4.78 11.75
CA ALA A 155 -4.91 4.59 12.08
C ALA A 155 -5.64 3.75 11.02
N GLY A 156 -5.32 3.96 9.73
CA GLY A 156 -5.86 3.18 8.63
C GLY A 156 -5.55 1.69 8.74
N VAL A 157 -4.31 1.32 9.11
CA VAL A 157 -3.92 -0.08 9.36
C VAL A 157 -4.65 -0.66 10.56
N GLU A 158 -4.77 0.10 11.66
CA GLU A 158 -5.47 -0.34 12.88
C GLU A 158 -6.98 -0.54 12.60
N ASN A 159 -7.60 0.37 11.86
CA ASN A 159 -9.03 0.35 11.55
C ASN A 159 -9.44 -0.85 10.69
N VAL A 160 -8.59 -1.29 9.75
CA VAL A 160 -8.90 -2.46 8.90
C VAL A 160 -8.68 -3.80 9.61
N LEU A 161 -8.12 -3.78 10.82
CA LEU A 161 -7.88 -4.96 11.66
C LEU A 161 -8.81 -5.08 12.87
N SER A 162 -9.59 -4.04 13.15
CA SER A 162 -10.57 -3.98 14.26
C SER A 162 -11.90 -4.62 13.86
#